data_AF-A0AAW3RBP9-F1
#
_entry.id   AF-A0AAW3RBP9-F1
#
_cell.length_a   1.000
_cell.length_b   1.000
_cell.length_c   1.000
_cell.angle_alpha   90.00
_cell.angle_beta   90.00
_cell.angle_gamma   90.00
#
_symmetry.space_group_name_H-M   'P 1'
#
loop_
_entity.id
_entity.type
_entity.pdbx_description
1 polymer ?
#
loop_
_entity_poly.entity_id
_entity_poly.type
_entity_poly.pdbx_seq_one_letter_code
_entity_poly.pdbx_strand_id
1 'polypeptide(L)'
;MDNDNQTLTTNELATLPLDHNWYQKLASNFEIIQPYLNKLDTDELEVNDLKNKFEDMSEKLNIYETNIEAIVKILSDYDVPIQIVNGKVVETEEGE
;
A
#
# COMPACT_ATOMS: atom_id res chain seq x y z
N MET A 1 -24.88 -9.56 -13.71
CA MET A 1 -23.81 -10.57 -13.69
C MET A 1 -24.22 -11.56 -12.63
N ASP A 2 -24.92 -12.60 -13.07
CA ASP A 2 -25.41 -13.65 -12.18
C ASP A 2 -24.22 -14.45 -11.68
N ASN A 3 -24.06 -14.44 -10.35
CA ASN A 3 -23.11 -15.26 -9.64
C ASN A 3 -23.70 -16.68 -9.59
N ASP A 4 -23.67 -17.36 -10.74
CA ASP A 4 -24.11 -18.75 -10.85
C ASP A 4 -23.19 -19.64 -10.02
N ASN A 5 -23.65 -19.85 -8.79
CA ASN A 5 -23.75 -21.17 -8.17
C ASN A 5 -22.45 -21.96 -8.01
N GLN A 6 -21.40 -21.33 -7.48
CA GLN A 6 -20.38 -22.07 -6.74
C GLN A 6 -20.91 -22.37 -5.33
N THR A 7 -21.87 -23.28 -5.24
CA THR A 7 -22.31 -23.84 -3.96
C THR A 7 -21.11 -24.53 -3.34
N LEU A 8 -20.50 -23.93 -2.32
CA LEU A 8 -19.46 -24.58 -1.55
C LEU A 8 -20.05 -25.90 -1.03
N THR A 9 -19.37 -27.02 -1.31
CA THR A 9 -19.75 -28.41 -1.03
C THR A 9 -19.81 -28.74 0.47
N THR A 10 -19.99 -27.75 1.33
CA THR A 10 -19.92 -27.85 2.79
C THR A 10 -21.03 -28.70 3.39
N ASN A 11 -22.22 -28.79 2.76
CA ASN A 11 -23.34 -29.59 3.27
C ASN A 11 -23.34 -31.05 2.79
N GLU A 12 -22.58 -31.40 1.74
CA GLU A 12 -22.55 -32.76 1.16
C GLU A 12 -21.42 -33.63 1.75
N LEU A 13 -20.41 -33.01 2.37
CA LEU A 13 -19.28 -33.68 3.05
C LEU A 13 -19.71 -34.57 4.22
N ALA A 14 -20.81 -34.23 4.91
CA ALA A 14 -21.28 -34.98 6.07
C ALA A 14 -22.01 -36.30 5.69
N THR A 15 -22.38 -36.46 4.43
CA THR A 15 -23.26 -37.55 3.97
C THR A 15 -22.61 -38.49 2.96
N LEU A 16 -21.39 -38.18 2.47
CA LEU A 16 -20.72 -39.01 1.46
C LEU A 16 -20.09 -40.26 2.09
N PRO A 17 -20.28 -41.46 1.52
CA PRO A 17 -19.55 -42.64 1.94
C PRO A 17 -18.07 -42.36 1.73
N LEU A 18 -17.26 -42.62 2.76
CA LEU A 18 -15.87 -42.19 2.79
C LEU A 18 -14.96 -43.03 1.86
N ASP A 19 -15.36 -43.27 0.61
CA ASP A 19 -14.56 -43.98 -0.40
C ASP A 19 -13.29 -43.22 -0.79
N HIS A 20 -12.30 -43.85 -1.43
CA HIS A 20 -11.04 -43.16 -1.72
C HIS A 20 -11.19 -41.93 -2.66
N ASN A 21 -12.32 -41.78 -3.35
CA ASN A 21 -12.52 -40.77 -4.39
C ASN A 21 -12.78 -39.36 -3.80
N TRP A 22 -13.53 -39.25 -2.71
CA TRP A 22 -13.80 -37.93 -2.10
C TRP A 22 -12.56 -37.35 -1.40
N TYR A 23 -11.75 -38.18 -0.74
CA TYR A 23 -10.48 -37.74 -0.13
C TYR A 23 -9.53 -37.16 -1.19
N GLN A 24 -9.43 -37.80 -2.36
CA GLN A 24 -8.62 -37.32 -3.47
C GLN A 24 -9.12 -35.97 -3.99
N LYS A 25 -10.43 -35.82 -4.17
CA LYS A 25 -11.02 -34.54 -4.59
C LYS A 25 -10.77 -33.42 -3.57
N LEU A 26 -10.90 -33.71 -2.28
CA LEU A 26 -10.62 -32.75 -1.22
C LEU A 26 -9.14 -32.35 -1.22
N ALA A 27 -8.22 -33.32 -1.32
CA ALA A 27 -6.78 -33.05 -1.40
C ALA A 27 -6.42 -32.21 -2.63
N SER A 28 -6.98 -32.53 -3.81
CA SER A 28 -6.77 -31.73 -5.03
C SER A 28 -7.29 -30.30 -4.89
N ASN A 29 -8.42 -30.07 -4.21
CA ASN A 29 -8.89 -28.72 -3.92
C ASN A 29 -7.89 -27.94 -3.06
N PHE A 30 -7.29 -28.57 -2.05
CA PHE A 30 -6.24 -27.94 -1.25
C PHE A 30 -4.99 -27.62 -2.08
N GLU A 31 -4.53 -28.53 -2.93
CA GLU A 31 -3.40 -28.30 -3.84
C GLU A 31 -3.66 -27.12 -4.79
N ILE A 32 -4.90 -26.96 -5.28
CA ILE A 32 -5.29 -25.84 -6.15
C ILE A 32 -5.31 -24.52 -5.38
N ILE A 33 -5.81 -24.51 -4.14
CA ILE A 33 -5.99 -23.27 -3.33
C ILE A 33 -4.66 -22.79 -2.74
N GLN A 34 -3.76 -23.70 -2.35
CA GLN A 34 -2.49 -23.38 -1.71
C GLN A 34 -1.62 -22.34 -2.45
N PRO A 35 -1.39 -22.40 -3.78
CA PRO A 35 -0.60 -21.38 -4.47
C PRO A 35 -1.25 -19.98 -4.44
N TYR A 36 -2.58 -19.89 -4.43
CA TYR A 36 -3.27 -18.60 -4.30
C TYR A 36 -3.10 -18.02 -2.90
N LEU A 37 -3.16 -18.84 -1.86
CA LEU A 37 -2.90 -18.41 -0.48
C LEU A 37 -1.45 -17.94 -0.32
N ASN A 38 -0.48 -18.73 -0.81
CA ASN A 38 0.94 -18.34 -0.77
C ASN A 38 1.20 -17.03 -1.52
N LYS A 39 0.50 -16.82 -2.64
CA LYS A 39 0.59 -15.56 -3.39
C LYS A 39 0.01 -14.39 -2.57
N LEU A 40 -1.14 -14.57 -1.92
CA LEU A 40 -1.72 -13.52 -1.06
C LEU A 40 -0.78 -13.13 0.07
N ASP A 41 -0.14 -14.11 0.73
CA ASP A 41 0.86 -13.84 1.78
C ASP A 41 2.08 -13.08 1.22
N THR A 42 2.51 -13.40 0.00
CA THR A 42 3.61 -12.70 -0.67
C THR A 42 3.22 -11.26 -1.03
N ASP A 43 2.03 -11.08 -1.62
CA ASP A 43 1.49 -9.76 -1.99
C ASP A 43 1.33 -8.89 -0.73
N GLU A 44 0.93 -9.46 0.42
CA GLU A 44 0.86 -8.74 1.70
C GLU A 44 2.23 -8.24 2.18
N LEU A 45 3.27 -9.07 2.06
CA LEU A 45 4.65 -8.66 2.39
C LEU A 45 5.14 -7.52 1.49
N GLU A 46 4.86 -7.59 0.19
CA GLU A 46 5.23 -6.53 -0.76
C GLU A 46 4.49 -5.22 -0.48
N VAL A 47 3.19 -5.29 -0.17
CA VAL A 47 2.40 -4.11 0.22
C VAL A 47 2.94 -3.48 1.51
N ASN A 48 3.35 -4.28 2.48
CA ASN A 48 3.94 -3.79 3.72
C ASN A 48 5.31 -3.11 3.48
N ASP A 49 6.15 -3.66 2.60
CA ASP A 49 7.43 -3.02 2.21
C ASP A 49 7.19 -1.69 1.50
N LEU A 50 6.22 -1.63 0.58
CA LEU A 50 5.81 -0.39 -0.09
C LEU A 50 5.31 0.66 0.90
N LYS A 51 4.50 0.25 1.89
CA LYS A 51 4.04 1.13 2.96
C LYS A 51 5.20 1.71 3.75
N ASN A 52 6.14 0.88 4.18
CA ASN A 52 7.32 1.33 4.94
C ASN A 52 8.17 2.32 4.13
N LYS A 53 8.37 2.06 2.83
CA LYS A 53 9.07 2.99 1.92
C LYS A 53 8.35 4.33 1.79
N PHE A 54 7.02 4.31 1.71
CA PHE A 54 6.22 5.53 1.64
C PHE A 54 6.31 6.35 2.93
N GLU A 55 6.27 5.69 4.09
CA GLU A 55 6.43 6.35 5.39
C GLU A 55 7.82 7.01 5.52
N ASP A 56 8.90 6.31 5.15
CA ASP A 56 10.27 6.88 5.14
C ASP A 56 10.41 8.06 4.17
N MET A 57 9.81 7.96 2.96
CA MET A 57 9.77 9.08 2.02
C MET A 57 9.01 10.29 2.58
N SER A 58 7.88 10.05 3.25
CA SER A 58 7.07 11.10 3.86
C SER A 58 7.83 11.82 4.98
N GLU A 59 8.54 11.08 5.83
CA GLU A 59 9.37 11.66 6.89
C GLU A 59 10.49 12.54 6.31
N LYS A 60 11.19 12.03 5.29
CA LYS A 60 12.24 12.78 4.60
C LYS A 60 11.72 14.06 3.95
N LEU A 61 10.56 14.00 3.28
CA LEU A 61 9.93 15.18 2.67
C LEU A 61 9.59 16.24 3.72
N ASN A 62 9.05 15.84 4.87
CA ASN A 62 8.73 16.75 5.96
C ASN A 62 9.99 17.44 6.54
N ILE A 63 11.10 16.71 6.64
CA ILE A 63 12.40 17.28 7.03
C ILE A 63 12.87 18.30 5.98
N TYR A 64 12.79 17.97 4.69
CA TYR A 64 13.17 18.90 3.62
C TYR A 64 12.31 20.16 3.61
N GLU A 65 11.00 20.02 3.77
CA GLU A 65 10.06 21.15 3.85
C GLU A 65 10.40 22.08 5.01
N THR A 66 10.57 21.52 6.22
CA THR A 66 10.98 22.27 7.41
C THR A 66 12.30 23.02 7.20
N ASN A 67 13.29 22.38 6.56
CA ASN A 67 14.58 23.00 6.27
C ASN A 67 14.45 24.14 5.26
N ILE A 68 13.64 23.98 4.22
CA ILE A 68 13.40 25.04 3.21
C ILE A 68 12.69 26.23 3.85
N GLU A 69 11.67 25.99 4.68
CA GLU A 69 11.00 27.06 5.44
C GLU A 69 11.99 27.83 6.33
N ALA A 70 12.87 27.12 7.04
CA ALA A 70 13.90 27.75 7.86
C ALA A 70 14.90 28.57 7.02
N ILE A 71 15.33 28.07 5.86
CA ILE A 71 16.24 28.78 4.95
C ILE A 71 15.57 30.04 4.39
N VAL A 72 14.34 29.93 3.89
CA VAL A 72 13.59 31.08 3.34
C VAL A 72 13.43 32.16 4.43
N LYS A 73 13.14 31.75 5.67
CA LYS A 73 13.07 32.69 6.80
C LYS A 73 14.41 33.39 7.05
N ILE A 74 15.52 32.64 7.13
CA ILE A 74 16.85 33.22 7.31
C ILE A 74 17.16 34.23 6.19
N LEU A 75 16.90 33.87 4.93
CA LEU A 75 17.16 34.76 3.79
C LEU A 75 16.29 36.01 3.84
N SER A 76 15.03 35.88 4.26
CA SER A 76 14.13 37.03 4.47
C SER A 76 14.66 37.97 5.55
N ASP A 77 15.28 37.45 6.63
CA ASP A 77 15.92 38.27 7.67
C ASP A 77 17.14 39.06 7.16
N TYR A 78 17.69 38.70 5.99
CA TYR A 78 18.75 39.42 5.27
C TYR A 78 18.20 40.26 4.10
N ASP A 79 16.91 40.59 4.12
CA ASP A 79 16.21 41.38 3.09
C ASP A 79 16.31 40.76 1.68
N VAL A 80 16.56 39.45 1.57
CA VAL A 80 16.49 38.75 0.28
C VAL A 80 15.02 38.62 -0.11
N PRO A 81 14.60 39.09 -1.30
CA PRO A 81 13.20 39.11 -1.69
C PRO A 81 12.72 37.71 -2.11
N ILE A 82 12.44 36.85 -1.12
CA ILE A 82 12.04 35.46 -1.32
C ILE A 82 10.93 35.05 -0.36
N GLN A 83 10.01 34.21 -0.81
CA GLN A 83 8.93 33.68 0.03
C GLN A 83 8.49 32.29 -0.42
N ILE A 84 7.64 31.65 0.38
CA ILE A 84 6.97 30.40 0.01
C ILE A 84 5.50 30.68 -0.32
N VAL A 85 5.08 30.36 -1.54
CA VAL A 85 3.68 30.43 -1.99
C VAL A 85 3.25 29.06 -2.50
N ASN A 86 2.22 28.47 -1.90
CA ASN A 86 1.70 27.14 -2.24
C ASN A 86 2.79 26.05 -2.29
N GLY A 87 3.68 26.04 -1.30
CA GLY A 87 4.79 25.07 -1.21
C GLY A 87 5.93 25.30 -2.21
N LYS A 88 5.91 26.40 -2.97
CA LYS A 88 6.97 26.77 -3.90
C LYS A 88 7.71 28.00 -3.41
N VAL A 89 9.04 27.93 -3.44
CA VAL A 89 9.90 29.10 -3.24
C VAL A 89 9.83 30.01 -4.46
N VAL A 90 9.50 31.27 -4.25
CA VAL A 90 9.38 32.30 -5.29
C VAL A 90 10.07 33.58 -4.86
N GLU A 91 10.55 34.35 -5.82
CA GLU A 91 11.04 35.71 -5.57
C GLU A 91 9.85 36.63 -5.24
N THR A 92 10.06 37.58 -4.34
CA THR A 92 9.16 38.73 -4.15
C THR A 92 9.67 39.91 -4.97
N GLU A 93 8.81 40.87 -5.29
CA GLU A 93 9.29 42.12 -5.88
C GLU A 93 10.11 42.88 -4.82
N GLU A 94 11.35 43.23 -5.15
CA GLU A 94 12.18 44.15 -4.36
C GLU A 94 11.43 45.49 -4.27
N GLY A 95 11.29 46.05 -3.06
CA GLY A 95 10.35 47.14 -2.74
C GLY A 95 10.38 48.36 -3.68
N GLU A 96 9.21 49.00 -3.79
CA GLU A 96 9.09 50.43 -4.17
C GLU A 96 9.82 51.35 -3.18
#